data_AF-A0A6M0BLH4-F1
#
_entry.id   AF-A0A6M0BLH4-F1
#
_cell.length_a   1.000
_cell.length_b   1.000
_cell.length_c   1.000
_cell.angle_alpha   90.00
_cell.angle_beta   90.00
_cell.angle_gamma   90.00
#
_symmetry.space_group_name_H-M   'P 1'
#
loop_
_entity.id
_entity.type
_entity.pdbx_description
1 polymer ?
#
loop_
_entity_poly.entity_id
_entity_poly.type
_entity_poly.pdbx_seq_one_letter_code
_entity_poly.pdbx_strand_id
1 'polypeptide(L)' 'MKILVASHSYIVDLNCEKLRTLAQLEPNIEVTVVVPRRWRPGGVQNRIIETQPREEGSFRVVPVSNFSEN' A
#
# COMPACT_ATOMS: atom_id res chain seq x y z
N MET A 1 3.02 17.75 -4.04
CA MET A 1 4.15 16.93 -3.52
C MET A 1 3.92 15.47 -3.89
N LYS A 2 4.95 14.71 -4.27
CA LYS A 2 4.81 13.27 -4.60
C LYS A 2 5.44 12.41 -3.51
N ILE A 3 4.68 11.46 -2.98
CA ILE A 3 5.10 10.57 -1.89
C ILE A 3 5.03 9.13 -2.38
N LEU A 4 6.15 8.42 -2.29
CA LEU A 4 6.24 6.98 -2.55
C LEU A 4 6.45 6.25 -1.23
N VAL A 5 5.55 5.32 -0.90
CA VAL A 5 5.66 4.45 0.28
C VAL A 5 5.94 3.04 -0.20
N ALA A 6 7.14 2.52 0.06
CA ALA A 6 7.50 1.14 -0.22
C ALA A 6 7.39 0.30 1.06
N SER A 7 6.44 -0.63 1.12
CA SER A 7 6.17 -1.40 2.34
C SER A 7 5.43 -2.70 2.06
N HIS A 8 5.63 -3.71 2.91
CA HIS A 8 4.90 -4.97 2.87
C HIS A 8 3.50 -4.83 3.51
N SER A 9 3.40 -4.12 4.64
CA SER A 9 2.22 -4.16 5.52
C SER A 9 1.40 -2.87 5.59
N TYR A 10 1.84 -1.79 4.95
CA TYR A 10 1.09 -0.52 4.94
C TYR A 10 -0.14 -0.52 4.02
N ILE A 11 -0.50 -1.69 3.49
CA ILE A 11 -1.70 -1.93 2.69
C ILE A 11 -2.93 -2.36 3.50
N VAL A 12 -2.77 -2.61 4.81
CA VAL A 12 -3.92 -2.84 5.68
C VAL A 12 -4.79 -1.59 5.75
N ASP A 13 -6.10 -1.78 5.92
CA ASP A 13 -7.08 -0.70 5.75
C ASP A 13 -6.79 0.52 6.64
N LEU A 14 -6.37 0.30 7.90
CA LEU A 14 -5.99 1.38 8.83
C LEU A 14 -4.84 2.26 8.32
N ASN A 15 -3.82 1.65 7.69
CA ASN A 15 -2.68 2.40 7.18
C ASN A 15 -3.03 3.09 5.85
N CYS A 16 -3.79 2.41 4.99
CA CYS A 16 -4.32 3.01 3.77
C CYS A 16 -5.20 4.23 4.07
N GLU A 17 -6.02 4.19 5.12
CA GLU A 17 -6.86 5.32 5.52
C GLU A 17 -6.04 6.55 5.91
N LYS A 18 -4.99 6.37 6.72
CA LYS A 18 -4.07 7.48 7.07
C LYS A 18 -3.41 8.09 5.84
N LEU A 19 -2.95 7.26 4.91
CA LEU A 19 -2.28 7.69 3.68
C LEU A 19 -3.25 8.34 2.68
N ARG A 20 -4.49 7.86 2.62
CA ARG A 20 -5.57 8.49 1.84
C ARG A 20 -5.89 9.87 2.39
N THR A 21 -6.04 10.01 3.71
CA THR A 21 -6.27 11.30 4.36
C THR A 21 -5.12 12.27 4.08
N LEU A 22 -3.87 11.79 4.10
CA LEU A 22 -2.70 12.58 3.70
C LEU A 22 -2.80 13.10 2.25
N ALA A 23 -3.23 12.25 1.31
CA ALA A 23 -3.40 12.62 -0.09
C ALA A 23 -4.51 13.67 -0.31
N GLN A 24 -5.43 13.81 0.65
CA GLN A 24 -6.55 14.75 0.61
C GLN A 24 -6.26 16.09 1.31
N LEU A 25 -5.12 16.24 1.99
CA LEU A 25 -4.80 17.49 2.71
C LEU A 25 -4.58 18.67 1.75
N GLU A 26 -4.01 18.43 0.57
CA GLU A 26 -3.85 19.44 -0.48
C GLU A 26 -4.04 18.81 -1.88
N PRO A 27 -4.62 19.54 -2.86
CA PRO A 27 -4.92 18.99 -4.19
C PRO A 27 -3.71 18.49 -4.99
N ASN A 28 -2.50 18.93 -4.63
CA ASN A 28 -1.26 18.60 -5.33
C ASN A 28 -0.49 17.45 -4.66
N ILE A 29 -1.00 16.84 -3.58
CA ILE A 29 -0.36 15.70 -2.91
C ILE A 29 -0.78 14.42 -3.62
N GLU A 30 0.20 13.68 -4.12
CA GLU A 30 0.03 12.34 -4.67
C GLU A 30 0.72 11.33 -3.76
N VAL A 31 -0.01 10.28 -3.36
CA VAL A 31 0.52 9.21 -2.52
C VAL A 31 0.41 7.89 -3.28
N THR A 32 1.55 7.27 -3.53
CA THR A 32 1.63 5.94 -4.16
C THR A 32 2.25 4.95 -3.19
N VAL A 33 1.52 3.88 -2.86
CA VAL A 33 2.00 2.78 -2.04
C VAL A 33 2.42 1.64 -2.97
N VAL A 34 3.69 1.28 -2.96
CA VAL A 34 4.21 0.09 -3.66
C VAL A 34 4.43 -1.04 -2.67
N VAL A 35 3.91 -2.20 -3.02
CA VAL A 35 3.79 -3.37 -2.13
C VAL A 35 4.03 -4.63 -2.94
N PRO A 36 4.59 -5.70 -2.36
CA PRO A 36 4.57 -7.00 -3.01
C PRO A 36 3.15 -7.42 -3.39
N ARG A 37 3.01 -7.93 -4.63
CA ARG A 37 1.78 -8.56 -5.09
C ARG A 37 1.39 -9.73 -4.21
N ARG A 38 2.35 -10.50 -3.72
CA ARG A 38 2.12 -11.67 -2.87
C ARG A 38 3.14 -11.74 -1.75
N TRP A 39 2.70 -11.89 -0.52
CA TRP A 39 3.60 -11.99 0.63
C TRP A 39 2.96 -12.76 1.78
N ARG A 40 3.79 -13.31 2.68
CA ARG A 40 3.36 -14.03 3.87
C ARG A 40 3.67 -13.21 5.12
N PRO A 41 2.69 -12.56 5.74
CA PRO A 41 2.89 -11.91 7.03
C PRO A 41 3.44 -12.87 8.08
N GLY A 42 4.34 -12.38 8.92
CA GLY A 42 4.66 -13.02 10.19
C GLY A 42 3.62 -12.71 11.28
N GLY A 43 3.58 -13.53 12.33
CA GLY A 43 2.71 -13.30 13.49
C GLY A 43 1.32 -13.95 13.37
N VAL A 44 0.27 -13.25 13.82
CA VAL A 44 -1.09 -13.81 13.98
C VAL A 44 -1.77 -14.12 12.64
N GLN A 45 -1.42 -13.40 11.57
CA GLN A 45 -1.90 -13.70 10.23
C GLN A 45 -1.00 -14.76 9.58
N ASN A 46 -1.50 -15.99 9.45
CA ASN A 46 -0.78 -17.10 8.82
C ASN A 46 -1.37 -17.48 7.45
N ARG A 47 -1.68 -16.46 6.64
CA ARG A 47 -2.21 -16.64 5.28
C ARG A 47 -1.42 -15.79 4.31
N ILE A 48 -1.20 -16.32 3.11
CA ILE A 48 -0.62 -15.55 2.02
C ILE A 48 -1.59 -14.42 1.67
N ILE A 49 -1.08 -13.20 1.62
CA ILE A 49 -1.81 -12.02 1.18
C ILE A 49 -1.51 -11.80 -0.29
N GLU A 50 -2.57 -11.60 -1.07
CA GLU A 50 -2.48 -11.16 -2.47
C GLU A 50 -3.04 -9.75 -2.58
N THR A 51 -2.17 -8.78 -2.82
CA THR A 51 -2.53 -7.37 -2.85
C THR A 51 -3.21 -7.03 -4.17
N GLN A 52 -4.43 -6.50 -4.07
CA GLN A 52 -5.14 -5.96 -5.23
C GLN A 52 -4.75 -4.50 -5.46
N PRO A 53 -4.63 -4.05 -6.72
CA PRO A 53 -4.45 -2.64 -7.02
C PRO A 53 -5.66 -1.83 -6.53
N ARG A 54 -5.40 -0.61 -6.06
CA ARG A 54 -6.44 0.35 -5.62
C ARG A 54 -6.08 1.73 -6.13
N GLU A 55 -7.08 2.49 -6.58
CA GLU A 55 -6.92 3.88 -7.02
C GLU A 55 -8.10 4.69 -6.52
N GLU A 56 -7.81 5.75 -5.76
CA GLU A 56 -8.79 6.60 -5.08
C GLU A 56 -8.29 8.06 -5.13
N GLY A 57 -8.62 8.76 -6.22
CA GLY A 57 -8.16 10.14 -6.43
C GLY A 57 -6.63 10.20 -6.56
N SER A 58 -5.97 10.98 -5.69
CA SER A 58 -4.51 11.12 -5.65
C SER A 58 -3.80 10.06 -4.79
N PHE A 59 -4.54 9.08 -4.26
CA PHE A 59 -4.01 7.94 -3.52
C PHE A 59 -4.11 6.65 -4.35
N ARG A 60 -3.04 5.85 -4.40
CA ARG A 60 -3.07 4.53 -5.06
C ARG A 60 -2.18 3.49 -4.39
N VAL A 61 -2.58 2.24 -4.52
CA VAL A 61 -1.82 1.05 -4.13
C VAL A 61 -1.45 0.28 -5.40
N VAL A 62 -0.15 0.05 -5.60
CA VAL A 62 0.42 -0.59 -6.78
C VAL A 62 1.15 -1.87 -6.35
N PRO A 63 0.54 -3.05 -6.60
CA PRO A 63 1.21 -4.32 -6.38
C PRO A 63 2.32 -4.51 -7.42
N VAL A 64 3.55 -4.73 -6.94
CA VAL A 64 4.71 -5.01 -7.78
C VAL A 64 5.10 -6.49 -7.70
N SER A 65 5.81 -6.98 -8.72
CA SER A 65 6.40 -8.32 -8.67
C SER A 65 7.35 -8.45 -7.49
N ASN A 66 7.26 -9.57 -6.77
CA ASN A 66 8.07 -9.80 -5.59
C ASN A 66 9.37 -10.50 -5.99
N PHE A 67 10.49 -10.11 -5.37
CA PHE A 67 11.72 -10.92 -5.35
C PHE A 67 11.69 -11.99 -4.25
N SER A 68 10.88 -11.76 -3.20
CA SER A 68 10.68 -12.64 -2.05
C SER A 68 9.20 -12.60 -1.63
N GLU A 69 8.69 -13.73 -1.13
CA GLU A 69 7.37 -13.81 -0.47
C GLU A 69 7.47 -13.79 1.06
N ASN A 70 8.69 -13.82 1.60
CA ASN A 70 9.01 -13.82 3.04
C ASN A 70 9.08 -12.41 3.62
#